data_AF-R9B9T2-F1
#
_entry.id   AF-R9B9T2-F1
#
_cell.length_a   1.000
_cell.length_b   1.000
_cell.length_c   1.000
_cell.angle_alpha   90.00
_cell.angle_beta   90.00
_cell.angle_gamma   90.00
#
_symmetry.space_group_name_H-M   'P 1'
#
loop_
_entity.id
_entity.type
_entity.pdbx_description
1 polymer ?
#
loop_
_entity_poly.entity_id
_entity_poly.type
_entity_poly.pdbx_seq_one_letter_code
_entity_poly.pdbx_strand_id
1 'polypeptide(L)'
;MLKFNNDIIHGAIFDMDGTMFDTERLRFQTLKQASQELIGVSFSDAYLMACLGLSASSAHQLAKQQYGDDIPYAEIRQRADELELESVRSLGVPIKKGLVQVLERLRKSGLRMAVATSSRRLIAEEYLINANVYKFFDVLVCGDEVQKGKPHPEIFLSAAEKLNLPTSECLMFEDSENGITSAYNAGGVTILLQDIKEPNSNMLAKTDYFFESMYDCLHQLDQHTLNLEMPTLQESFPQSLNQLTVGIHGFGAIGGGFMAQILSHWDGYTRPKRIYASTHNSLYRSAVNAFGSYCIRYGQLSYDERIENMHIIDAGNIEQMQEMYIASSMIAVCLPEQAIATEARTIAQGLYARHIANNEQFTNPLTVLIILNKIGAKHLLLEHVHSALVEITAPDIAEQILEQHYFCDTVVNRMVSKLTDQNLYRQLRIKYNIFKQYQLDHDLDHADIEDATRLNPEQERLASMYVEEMCSNFKPSHILQTMDLILFHAEVDMPIYVENNSPLLGKMRQMVLVDDIQEIQLIKNRLPI
;
A
#
# COMPACT_ATOMS: atom_id res chain seq x y z
N MET A 1 8.86 -5.10 -21.31
CA MET A 1 8.10 -4.51 -22.44
C MET A 1 6.66 -4.41 -22.00
N LEU A 2 6.08 -3.21 -22.07
CA LEU A 2 4.71 -2.91 -21.68
C LEU A 2 3.93 -2.55 -22.95
N LYS A 3 2.73 -3.11 -23.13
CA LYS A 3 1.81 -2.69 -24.19
C LYS A 3 0.85 -1.65 -23.60
N PHE A 4 1.24 -0.39 -23.62
CA PHE A 4 0.46 0.70 -23.06
C PHE A 4 -0.48 1.25 -24.14
N ASN A 5 -1.77 0.92 -24.04
CA ASN A 5 -2.73 1.12 -25.12
C ASN A 5 -2.25 0.49 -26.46
N ASN A 6 -1.96 1.33 -27.45
CA ASN A 6 -1.48 0.89 -28.77
C ASN A 6 0.05 0.91 -28.89
N ASP A 7 0.76 1.40 -27.88
CA ASP A 7 2.20 1.63 -27.92
C ASP A 7 2.97 0.50 -27.26
N ILE A 8 4.09 0.12 -27.87
CA ILE A 8 5.04 -0.84 -27.31
C ILE A 8 6.12 -0.04 -26.59
N ILE A 9 6.11 -0.11 -25.26
CA ILE A 9 6.99 0.67 -24.39
C ILE A 9 8.09 -0.21 -23.81
N HIS A 10 9.32 0.29 -23.90
CA HIS A 10 10.53 -0.32 -23.34
C HIS A 10 11.19 0.57 -22.27
N GLY A 11 10.88 1.87 -22.25
CA GLY A 11 11.49 2.84 -21.33
C GLY A 11 10.48 3.76 -20.65
N ALA A 12 10.87 4.31 -19.50
CA ALA A 12 10.17 5.42 -18.87
C ALA A 12 11.16 6.48 -18.42
N ILE A 13 10.92 7.73 -18.78
CA ILE A 13 11.79 8.87 -18.48
C ILE A 13 10.98 9.88 -17.69
N PHE A 14 11.44 10.17 -16.47
CA PHE A 14 10.72 11.05 -15.55
C PHE A 14 11.42 12.39 -15.44
N ASP A 15 10.68 13.50 -15.54
CA ASP A 15 11.11 14.72 -14.86
C ASP A 15 11.03 14.53 -13.33
N MET A 16 11.69 15.42 -12.58
CA MET A 16 11.84 15.33 -11.13
C MET A 16 10.97 16.34 -10.38
N ASP A 17 11.10 17.62 -10.69
CA ASP A 17 10.60 18.73 -9.88
C ASP A 17 9.18 19.08 -10.34
N GLY A 18 8.18 18.94 -9.48
CA GLY A 18 6.77 19.09 -9.87
C GLY A 18 6.18 17.81 -10.50
N THR A 19 7.02 16.88 -10.97
CA THR A 19 6.59 15.56 -11.47
C THR A 19 6.73 14.45 -10.41
N MET A 20 7.93 14.17 -9.90
CA MET A 20 8.15 13.12 -8.89
C MET A 20 8.03 13.65 -7.46
N PHE A 21 8.44 14.90 -7.26
CA PHE A 21 8.49 15.53 -5.95
C PHE A 21 7.67 16.82 -5.95
N ASP A 22 6.91 17.09 -4.88
CA ASP A 22 6.14 18.32 -4.69
C ASP A 22 7.07 19.50 -4.27
N THR A 23 8.20 19.66 -4.96
CA THR A 23 9.24 20.65 -4.64
C THR A 23 8.78 22.07 -4.87
N GLU A 24 7.90 22.33 -5.82
CA GLU A 24 7.31 23.66 -6.05
C GLU A 24 6.46 24.14 -4.86
N ARG A 25 5.69 23.25 -4.23
CA ARG A 25 4.91 23.59 -3.03
C ARG A 25 5.81 23.88 -1.84
N LEU A 26 6.87 23.08 -1.66
CA LEU A 26 7.89 23.33 -0.66
C LEU A 26 8.60 24.67 -0.91
N ARG A 27 8.95 24.96 -2.16
CA ARG A 27 9.59 26.21 -2.59
C ARG A 27 8.71 27.43 -2.31
N PHE A 28 7.41 27.32 -2.54
CA PHE A 28 6.46 28.38 -2.18
C PHE A 28 6.44 28.64 -0.68
N GLN A 29 6.44 27.59 0.13
CA GLN A 29 6.48 27.71 1.59
C GLN A 29 7.77 28.37 2.08
N THR A 30 8.92 27.93 1.56
CA THR A 30 10.23 28.47 1.99
C THR A 30 10.44 29.91 1.53
N LEU A 31 9.97 30.28 0.33
CA LEU A 31 10.00 31.67 -0.14
C LEU A 31 9.09 32.60 0.68
N LYS A 32 7.89 32.13 1.06
CA LYS A 32 7.01 32.88 1.97
C LYS A 32 7.67 33.09 3.32
N GLN A 33 8.25 32.04 3.89
CA GLN A 33 8.93 32.12 5.17
C GLN A 33 10.15 33.05 5.10
N ALA A 34 11.02 32.89 4.10
CA ALA A 34 12.22 33.72 3.95
C ALA A 34 11.89 35.21 3.74
N SER A 35 10.88 35.53 2.93
CA SER A 35 10.42 36.91 2.76
C SER A 35 9.81 37.47 4.05
N GLN A 36 9.03 36.68 4.78
CA GLN A 36 8.53 37.08 6.09
C GLN A 36 9.66 37.37 7.09
N GLU A 37 10.70 36.52 7.13
CA GLU A 37 11.85 36.66 8.02
C GLU A 37 12.69 37.90 7.70
N LEU A 38 12.93 38.18 6.41
CA LEU A 38 13.88 39.22 6.00
C LEU A 38 13.25 40.60 5.78
N ILE A 39 12.01 40.65 5.28
CA ILE A 39 11.33 41.93 4.97
C ILE A 39 10.02 42.14 5.75
N GLY A 40 9.66 41.21 6.64
CA GLY A 40 8.45 41.31 7.46
C GLY A 40 7.14 41.06 6.71
N VAL A 41 7.21 40.74 5.42
CA VAL A 41 6.05 40.49 4.55
C VAL A 41 6.28 39.22 3.74
N SER A 42 5.35 38.29 3.85
CA SER A 42 5.34 37.07 3.04
C SER A 42 5.02 37.37 1.57
N PHE A 43 5.74 36.73 0.65
CA PHE A 43 5.35 36.69 -0.75
C PHE A 43 3.93 36.14 -0.92
N SER A 44 3.18 36.76 -1.81
CA SER A 44 1.77 36.42 -2.06
C SER A 44 1.66 35.21 -2.98
N ASP A 45 0.57 34.45 -2.86
CA ASP A 45 0.31 33.34 -3.78
C ASP A 45 0.23 33.81 -5.23
N ALA A 46 -0.42 34.95 -5.49
CA ALA A 46 -0.50 35.52 -6.84
C ALA A 46 0.89 35.79 -7.45
N TYR A 47 1.82 36.31 -6.66
CA TYR A 47 3.21 36.53 -7.08
C TYR A 47 3.93 35.21 -7.38
N LEU A 48 3.85 34.25 -6.46
CA LEU A 48 4.54 32.96 -6.62
C LEU A 48 4.00 32.18 -7.83
N MET A 49 2.67 32.20 -8.05
CA MET A 49 2.03 31.60 -9.23
C MET A 49 2.49 32.26 -10.54
N ALA A 50 2.68 33.58 -10.54
CA ALA A 50 3.21 34.30 -11.69
C ALA A 50 4.70 34.02 -11.94
N CYS A 51 5.45 33.60 -10.92
CA CYS A 51 6.86 33.21 -11.04
C CYS A 51 7.08 31.81 -11.62
N LEU A 52 6.09 30.90 -11.51
CA LEU A 52 6.21 29.54 -12.03
C LEU A 52 6.50 29.54 -13.54
N GLY A 53 7.64 28.95 -13.92
CA GLY A 53 8.16 28.87 -15.29
C GLY A 53 9.03 30.07 -15.72
N LEU A 54 9.22 31.08 -14.86
CA LEU A 54 10.10 32.22 -15.15
C LEU A 54 11.56 31.92 -14.80
N SER A 55 12.46 32.63 -15.49
CA SER A 55 13.87 32.68 -15.08
C SER A 55 14.03 33.40 -13.73
N ALA A 56 15.10 33.07 -13.01
CA ALA A 56 15.53 33.78 -11.79
C ALA A 56 15.52 35.30 -11.92
N SER A 57 16.02 35.82 -13.06
CA SER A 57 16.07 37.25 -13.35
C SER A 57 14.69 37.86 -13.58
N SER A 58 13.81 37.14 -14.28
CA SER A 58 12.44 37.59 -14.55
C SER A 58 11.60 37.59 -13.27
N ALA A 59 11.75 36.56 -12.44
CA ALA A 59 11.10 36.51 -11.12
C ALA A 59 11.58 37.66 -10.21
N HIS A 60 12.87 37.98 -10.21
CA HIS A 60 13.39 39.15 -9.49
C HIS A 60 12.79 40.47 -10.00
N GLN A 61 12.67 40.66 -11.31
CA GLN A 61 12.03 41.86 -11.87
C GLN A 61 10.58 41.98 -11.42
N LEU A 62 9.83 40.88 -11.41
CA LEU A 62 8.47 40.85 -10.91
C LEU A 62 8.41 41.16 -9.40
N ALA A 63 9.38 40.66 -8.62
CA ALA A 63 9.49 40.95 -7.20
C ALA A 63 9.67 42.45 -6.95
N LYS A 64 10.52 43.12 -7.74
CA LYS A 64 10.74 44.58 -7.66
C LYS A 64 9.46 45.36 -7.94
N GLN A 65 8.71 44.96 -8.96
CA GLN A 65 7.45 45.62 -9.31
C GLN A 65 6.41 45.54 -8.19
N GLN A 66 6.38 44.42 -7.44
CA GLN A 66 5.34 44.16 -6.45
C GLN A 66 5.73 44.54 -5.02
N TYR A 67 7.01 44.44 -4.68
CA TYR A 67 7.52 44.62 -3.31
C TYR A 67 8.54 45.76 -3.17
N GLY A 68 8.88 46.45 -4.26
CA GLY A 68 9.78 47.60 -4.29
C GLY A 68 11.18 47.28 -4.83
N ASP A 69 11.86 48.30 -5.36
CA ASP A 69 13.15 48.16 -6.05
C ASP A 69 14.29 47.69 -5.15
N ASP A 70 14.20 47.98 -3.85
CA ASP A 70 15.21 47.67 -2.82
C ASP A 70 15.04 46.27 -2.20
N ILE A 71 14.18 45.42 -2.77
CA ILE A 71 13.96 44.07 -2.27
C ILE A 71 15.27 43.25 -2.24
N PRO A 72 15.66 42.66 -1.08
CA PRO A 72 16.83 41.80 -0.96
C PRO A 72 16.56 40.40 -1.54
N TYR A 73 16.14 40.33 -2.81
CA TYR A 73 15.64 39.10 -3.43
C TYR A 73 16.67 37.96 -3.46
N ALA A 74 17.95 38.29 -3.64
CA ALA A 74 19.03 37.30 -3.60
C ALA A 74 19.16 36.66 -2.21
N GLU A 75 19.07 37.46 -1.14
CA GLU A 75 19.13 36.97 0.24
C GLU A 75 17.89 36.16 0.59
N ILE A 76 16.69 36.59 0.15
CA ILE A 76 15.44 35.82 0.30
C ILE A 76 15.57 34.46 -0.36
N ARG A 77 16.12 34.40 -1.59
CA ARG A 77 16.31 33.11 -2.28
C ARG A 77 17.32 32.22 -1.58
N GLN A 78 18.45 32.78 -1.15
CA GLN A 78 19.45 32.02 -0.40
C GLN A 78 18.84 31.45 0.88
N ARG A 79 18.10 32.27 1.65
CA ARG A 79 17.43 31.80 2.86
C ARG A 79 16.37 30.75 2.56
N ALA A 80 15.63 30.88 1.47
CA ALA A 80 14.67 29.87 1.04
C ALA A 80 15.34 28.55 0.63
N ASP A 81 16.51 28.59 -0.03
CA ASP A 81 17.31 27.39 -0.34
C ASP A 81 17.79 26.68 0.93
N GLU A 82 18.23 27.44 1.95
CA GLU A 82 18.61 26.90 3.26
C GLU A 82 17.43 26.22 3.96
N LEU A 83 16.27 26.90 4.01
CA LEU A 83 15.04 26.36 4.60
C LEU A 83 14.54 25.11 3.86
N GLU A 84 14.69 25.04 2.55
CA GLU A 84 14.32 23.85 1.77
C GLU A 84 15.21 22.67 2.14
N LEU A 85 16.53 22.89 2.21
CA LEU A 85 17.47 21.85 2.60
C LEU A 85 17.24 21.38 4.04
N GLU A 86 16.95 22.29 4.97
CA GLU A 86 16.56 21.98 6.35
C GLU A 86 15.27 21.15 6.39
N SER A 87 14.26 21.51 5.60
CA SER A 87 12.99 20.78 5.49
C SER A 87 13.21 19.36 4.95
N VAL A 88 13.97 19.21 3.85
CA VAL A 88 14.28 17.89 3.27
C VAL A 88 15.05 17.02 4.26
N ARG A 89 16.01 17.58 5.01
CA ARG A 89 16.77 16.83 6.02
C ARG A 89 15.95 16.42 7.24
N SER A 90 14.97 17.22 7.63
CA SER A 90 14.17 16.99 8.84
C SER A 90 12.88 16.19 8.58
N LEU A 91 12.22 16.44 7.45
CA LEU A 91 10.92 15.87 7.10
C LEU A 91 10.99 14.87 5.93
N GLY A 92 12.14 14.78 5.25
CA GLY A 92 12.30 13.99 4.04
C GLY A 92 11.89 14.75 2.77
N VAL A 93 12.17 14.15 1.62
CA VAL A 93 11.78 14.68 0.30
C VAL A 93 10.26 14.55 0.13
N PRO A 94 9.56 15.60 -0.36
CA PRO A 94 8.10 15.55 -0.53
C PRO A 94 7.73 14.70 -1.77
N ILE A 95 7.66 13.38 -1.60
CA ILE A 95 7.34 12.44 -2.70
C ILE A 95 5.86 12.56 -3.11
N LYS A 96 5.59 12.69 -4.42
CA LYS A 96 4.22 12.64 -4.94
C LYS A 96 3.56 11.30 -4.60
N LYS A 97 2.36 11.38 -4.04
CA LYS A 97 1.57 10.19 -3.66
C LYS A 97 1.29 9.34 -4.90
N GLY A 98 1.71 8.07 -4.89
CA GLY A 98 1.54 7.14 -6.01
C GLY A 98 2.83 6.88 -6.81
N LEU A 99 3.87 7.72 -6.67
CA LEU A 99 5.11 7.58 -7.44
C LEU A 99 5.77 6.21 -7.27
N VAL A 100 5.96 5.76 -6.02
CA VAL A 100 6.70 4.52 -5.74
C VAL A 100 6.00 3.32 -6.37
N GLN A 101 4.67 3.28 -6.32
CA GLN A 101 3.86 2.24 -6.94
C GLN A 101 4.00 2.24 -8.47
N VAL A 102 4.01 3.41 -9.10
CA VAL A 102 4.26 3.56 -10.54
C VAL A 102 5.66 3.05 -10.90
N LEU A 103 6.70 3.47 -10.18
CA LEU A 103 8.08 3.02 -10.42
C LEU A 103 8.22 1.50 -10.28
N GLU A 104 7.64 0.91 -9.24
CA GLU A 104 7.65 -0.55 -9.07
C GLU A 104 6.90 -1.27 -10.20
N ARG A 105 5.73 -0.76 -10.60
CA ARG A 105 4.92 -1.33 -11.68
C ARG A 105 5.68 -1.35 -13.00
N LEU A 106 6.33 -0.24 -13.36
CA LEU A 106 7.12 -0.12 -14.58
C LEU A 106 8.37 -1.01 -14.52
N ARG A 107 9.09 -1.01 -13.39
CA ARG A 107 10.30 -1.84 -13.20
C ARG A 107 9.98 -3.34 -13.33
N LYS A 108 8.92 -3.81 -12.66
CA LYS A 108 8.46 -5.22 -12.73
C LYS A 108 7.89 -5.58 -14.11
N SER A 109 7.40 -4.61 -14.87
CA SER A 109 7.04 -4.78 -16.30
C SER A 109 8.27 -4.84 -17.23
N GLY A 110 9.48 -4.80 -16.67
CA GLY A 110 10.75 -4.94 -17.39
C GLY A 110 11.14 -3.68 -18.17
N LEU A 111 10.70 -2.50 -17.76
CA LEU A 111 11.11 -1.24 -18.37
C LEU A 111 12.44 -0.77 -17.79
N ARG A 112 13.28 -0.17 -18.63
CA ARG A 112 14.42 0.64 -18.18
C ARG A 112 13.92 2.04 -17.86
N MET A 113 14.50 2.70 -16.87
CA MET A 113 14.02 4.01 -16.44
C MET A 113 15.14 5.02 -16.29
N ALA A 114 14.85 6.27 -16.63
CA ALA A 114 15.75 7.39 -16.47
C ALA A 114 15.07 8.58 -15.78
N VAL A 115 15.89 9.47 -15.23
CA VAL A 115 15.46 10.82 -14.84
C VAL A 115 16.04 11.83 -15.84
N ALA A 116 15.23 12.79 -16.26
CA ALA A 116 15.60 13.90 -17.12
C ALA A 116 15.16 15.23 -16.46
N THR A 117 16.05 15.81 -15.65
CA THR A 117 15.74 16.99 -14.81
C THR A 117 16.58 18.22 -15.18
N SER A 118 15.99 19.41 -15.08
CA SER A 118 16.73 20.68 -15.20
C SER A 118 17.63 20.97 -13.98
N SER A 119 17.47 20.23 -12.89
CA SER A 119 18.31 20.33 -11.69
C SER A 119 19.73 19.82 -11.95
N ARG A 120 20.70 20.35 -11.19
CA ARG A 120 22.10 19.90 -11.23
C ARG A 120 22.21 18.49 -10.66
N ARG A 121 23.13 17.66 -11.19
CA ARG A 121 23.30 16.26 -10.79
C ARG A 121 23.38 16.05 -9.28
N LEU A 122 24.19 16.84 -8.59
CA LEU A 122 24.40 16.68 -7.14
C LEU A 122 23.09 16.81 -6.34
N ILE A 123 22.20 17.73 -6.74
CA ILE A 123 20.91 17.94 -6.07
C ILE A 123 19.95 16.80 -6.43
N ALA A 124 19.90 16.42 -7.71
CA ALA A 124 19.04 15.34 -8.18
C ALA A 124 19.36 14.01 -7.49
N GLU A 125 20.63 13.66 -7.37
CA GLU A 125 21.07 12.45 -6.68
C GLU A 125 20.72 12.48 -5.20
N GLU A 126 20.94 13.61 -4.50
CA GLU A 126 20.57 13.77 -3.09
C GLU A 126 19.06 13.53 -2.88
N TYR A 127 18.20 14.10 -3.74
CA TYR A 127 16.75 13.95 -3.61
C TYR A 127 16.31 12.51 -3.88
N LEU A 128 16.82 11.87 -4.93
CA LEU A 128 16.47 10.49 -5.28
C LEU A 128 16.94 9.48 -4.23
N ILE A 129 18.11 9.70 -3.62
CA ILE A 129 18.65 8.86 -2.55
C ILE A 129 17.82 9.03 -1.28
N ASN A 130 17.56 10.27 -0.86
CA ASN A 130 16.78 10.55 0.35
C ASN A 130 15.31 10.09 0.22
N ALA A 131 14.77 10.09 -1.00
CA ALA A 131 13.46 9.52 -1.30
C ALA A 131 13.46 7.98 -1.45
N ASN A 132 14.62 7.31 -1.38
CA ASN A 132 14.78 5.87 -1.58
C ASN A 132 14.25 5.35 -2.93
N VAL A 133 14.31 6.19 -3.97
CA VAL A 133 13.86 5.86 -5.33
C VAL A 133 15.00 5.80 -6.34
N TYR A 134 16.22 6.22 -5.98
CA TYR A 134 17.40 6.16 -6.86
C TYR A 134 17.62 4.78 -7.50
N LYS A 135 17.39 3.71 -6.72
CA LYS A 135 17.50 2.31 -7.15
C LYS A 135 16.60 1.92 -8.34
N PHE A 136 15.58 2.73 -8.65
CA PHE A 136 14.70 2.52 -9.78
C PHE A 136 15.21 3.14 -11.07
N PHE A 137 16.35 3.85 -11.13
CA PHE A 137 16.77 4.51 -12.36
C PHE A 137 18.11 3.96 -12.85
N ASP A 138 18.15 3.58 -14.13
CA ASP A 138 19.36 3.09 -14.81
C ASP A 138 20.23 4.27 -15.28
N VAL A 139 19.61 5.43 -15.55
CA VAL A 139 20.24 6.61 -16.12
C VAL A 139 19.73 7.88 -15.43
N LEU A 140 20.65 8.83 -15.23
CA LEU A 140 20.33 10.21 -14.86
C LEU A 140 20.86 11.15 -15.94
N VAL A 141 20.04 12.10 -16.38
CA VAL A 141 20.44 13.24 -17.20
C VAL A 141 20.00 14.52 -16.50
N CYS A 142 20.96 15.39 -16.24
CA CYS A 142 20.78 16.57 -15.41
C CYS A 142 21.04 17.85 -16.22
N GLY A 143 20.55 18.98 -15.71
CA GLY A 143 20.59 20.26 -16.43
C GLY A 143 22.02 20.77 -16.69
N ASP A 144 22.99 20.36 -15.88
CA ASP A 144 24.42 20.64 -16.03
C ASP A 144 25.13 19.74 -17.04
N GLU A 145 24.43 18.78 -17.65
CA GLU A 145 24.95 17.86 -18.68
C GLU A 145 24.47 18.19 -20.10
N VAL A 146 23.55 19.15 -20.26
CA VAL A 146 22.94 19.50 -21.54
C VAL A 146 23.30 20.94 -21.95
N GLN A 147 23.47 21.16 -23.24
CA GLN A 147 23.76 22.48 -23.81
C GLN A 147 22.50 23.35 -23.86
N LYS A 148 21.35 22.75 -24.14
CA LYS A 148 20.05 23.43 -24.22
C LYS A 148 19.04 22.76 -23.29
N GLY A 149 18.66 23.48 -22.23
CA GLY A 149 17.59 23.07 -21.33
C GLY A 149 16.20 23.07 -21.97
N LYS A 150 15.21 22.56 -21.23
CA LYS A 150 13.78 22.57 -21.61
C LYS A 150 13.37 24.02 -21.96
N PRO A 151 12.63 24.27 -23.06
CA PRO A 151 11.84 23.32 -23.86
C PRO A 151 12.58 22.60 -24.99
N HIS A 152 13.90 22.74 -25.12
CA HIS A 152 14.66 21.99 -26.12
C HIS A 152 14.63 20.48 -25.79
N PRO A 153 14.51 19.57 -26.78
CA PRO A 153 14.34 18.13 -26.54
C PRO A 153 15.61 17.40 -26.06
N GLU A 154 16.77 18.07 -26.06
CA GLU A 154 18.09 17.46 -25.81
C GLU A 154 18.15 16.58 -24.56
N ILE A 155 17.50 17.00 -23.47
CA ILE A 155 17.53 16.23 -22.22
C ILE A 155 16.82 14.88 -22.33
N PHE A 156 15.66 14.82 -22.97
CA PHE A 156 14.92 13.58 -23.19
C PHE A 156 15.57 12.71 -24.27
N LEU A 157 16.10 13.33 -25.34
CA LEU A 157 16.89 12.62 -26.36
C LEU A 157 18.11 11.94 -25.73
N SER A 158 18.86 12.66 -24.91
CA SER A 158 20.04 12.14 -24.21
C SER A 158 19.68 11.03 -23.24
N ALA A 159 18.55 11.14 -22.54
CA ALA A 159 18.09 10.10 -21.62
C ALA A 159 17.73 8.81 -22.38
N ALA A 160 16.96 8.91 -23.48
CA ALA A 160 16.61 7.77 -24.31
C ALA A 160 17.85 7.11 -24.94
N GLU A 161 18.78 7.91 -25.45
CA GLU A 161 20.06 7.43 -26.00
C GLU A 161 20.86 6.65 -24.96
N LYS A 162 21.05 7.20 -23.75
CA LYS A 162 21.75 6.52 -22.65
C LYS A 162 21.04 5.23 -22.19
N LEU A 163 19.71 5.16 -22.31
CA LEU A 163 18.94 3.93 -22.07
C LEU A 163 19.09 2.89 -23.21
N ASN A 164 19.69 3.29 -24.34
CA ASN A 164 19.74 2.55 -25.59
C ASN A 164 18.34 2.19 -26.11
N LEU A 165 17.43 3.17 -26.13
CA LEU A 165 16.05 3.01 -26.58
C LEU A 165 15.67 4.11 -27.59
N PRO A 166 14.83 3.80 -28.59
CA PRO A 166 14.15 4.81 -29.39
C PRO A 166 13.25 5.67 -28.50
N THR A 167 13.16 6.97 -28.77
CA THR A 167 12.31 7.88 -27.98
C THR A 167 10.84 7.52 -28.06
N SER A 168 10.38 7.03 -29.22
CA SER A 168 9.01 6.56 -29.45
C SER A 168 8.61 5.34 -28.60
N GLU A 169 9.58 4.65 -27.99
CA GLU A 169 9.33 3.50 -27.10
C GLU A 169 9.45 3.89 -25.62
N CYS A 170 9.52 5.19 -25.32
CA CYS A 170 9.66 5.74 -23.98
C CYS A 170 8.42 6.53 -23.59
N LEU A 171 7.85 6.21 -22.42
CA LEU A 171 6.95 7.12 -21.71
C LEU A 171 7.76 8.28 -21.14
N MET A 172 7.32 9.52 -21.35
CA MET A 172 7.99 10.72 -20.83
C MET A 172 7.05 11.49 -19.91
N PHE A 173 7.32 11.45 -18.60
CA PHE A 173 6.49 12.01 -17.54
C PHE A 173 6.92 13.43 -17.20
N GLU A 174 5.97 14.36 -17.22
CA GLU A 174 6.18 15.80 -16.99
C GLU A 174 4.97 16.48 -16.36
N ASP A 175 5.18 17.66 -15.78
CA ASP A 175 4.13 18.53 -15.22
C ASP A 175 4.12 19.93 -15.84
N SER A 176 5.24 20.34 -16.47
CA SER A 176 5.45 21.72 -16.90
C SER A 176 5.27 21.94 -18.41
N GLU A 177 4.93 23.16 -18.83
CA GLU A 177 4.79 23.48 -20.26
C GLU A 177 6.10 23.35 -21.04
N ASN A 178 7.20 23.81 -20.44
CA ASN A 178 8.52 23.68 -21.06
C ASN A 178 8.91 22.21 -21.18
N GLY A 179 8.64 21.44 -20.14
CA GLY A 179 8.97 20.03 -20.09
C GLY A 179 8.16 19.16 -21.02
N ILE A 180 6.83 19.29 -21.03
CA ILE A 180 5.98 18.55 -21.97
C ILE A 180 6.30 18.91 -23.43
N THR A 181 6.67 20.17 -23.70
CA THR A 181 7.13 20.59 -25.03
C THR A 181 8.47 19.93 -25.40
N SER A 182 9.38 19.80 -24.45
CA SER A 182 10.67 19.10 -24.64
C SER A 182 10.45 17.61 -24.93
N ALA A 183 9.60 16.94 -24.16
CA ALA A 183 9.24 15.54 -24.34
C ALA A 183 8.55 15.27 -25.69
N TYR A 184 7.57 16.10 -26.05
CA TYR A 184 6.87 16.03 -27.33
C TYR A 184 7.83 16.19 -28.51
N ASN A 185 8.71 17.20 -28.46
CA ASN A 185 9.70 17.44 -29.51
C ASN A 185 10.76 16.33 -29.59
N ALA A 186 10.98 15.56 -28.53
CA ALA A 186 11.85 14.38 -28.54
C ALA A 186 11.18 13.17 -29.22
N GLY A 187 9.86 13.21 -29.45
CA GLY A 187 9.09 12.16 -30.10
C GLY A 187 8.79 10.95 -29.21
N GLY A 188 8.76 11.14 -27.89
CA GLY A 188 8.28 10.12 -26.95
C GLY A 188 6.79 10.19 -26.70
N VAL A 189 6.27 9.15 -26.03
CA VAL A 189 4.87 9.11 -25.60
C VAL A 189 4.71 9.97 -24.35
N THR A 190 4.00 11.09 -24.47
CA THR A 190 4.00 12.12 -23.45
C THR A 190 2.92 11.90 -22.39
N ILE A 191 3.33 11.89 -21.12
CA ILE A 191 2.45 11.81 -19.96
C ILE A 191 2.55 13.13 -19.20
N LEU A 192 1.45 13.87 -19.17
CA LEU A 192 1.32 15.08 -18.37
C LEU A 192 0.62 14.78 -17.05
N LEU A 193 1.22 15.21 -15.95
CA LEU A 193 0.68 15.11 -14.61
C LEU A 193 0.28 16.50 -14.11
N GLN A 194 -0.89 16.60 -13.50
CA GLN A 194 -1.30 17.84 -12.87
C GLN A 194 -0.43 18.16 -11.65
N ASP A 195 0.01 19.42 -11.56
CA ASP A 195 0.67 19.97 -10.38
C ASP A 195 -0.07 21.22 -9.87
N ILE A 196 0.62 22.34 -9.64
CA ILE A 196 0.01 23.55 -9.08
C ILE A 196 -0.87 24.28 -10.11
N LYS A 197 -0.46 24.28 -11.39
CA LYS A 197 -1.18 24.96 -12.47
C LYS A 197 -2.03 23.97 -13.26
N GLU A 198 -3.26 24.39 -13.56
CA GLU A 198 -4.09 23.70 -14.54
C GLU A 198 -3.41 23.74 -15.92
N PRO A 199 -3.34 22.59 -16.64
CA PRO A 199 -2.79 22.54 -17.98
C PRO A 199 -3.50 23.50 -18.94
N ASN A 200 -2.72 24.30 -19.66
CA ASN A 200 -3.26 25.13 -20.73
C ASN A 200 -3.46 24.32 -22.03
N SER A 201 -4.14 24.91 -23.01
CA SER A 201 -4.42 24.26 -24.30
C SER A 201 -3.15 23.87 -25.07
N ASN A 202 -2.05 24.60 -24.89
CA ASN A 202 -0.78 24.32 -25.56
C ASN A 202 -0.06 23.09 -24.98
N MET A 203 -0.22 22.84 -23.67
CA MET A 203 0.26 21.64 -23.00
C MET A 203 -0.56 20.43 -23.44
N LEU A 204 -1.89 20.52 -23.37
CA LEU A 204 -2.80 19.44 -23.76
C LEU A 204 -2.63 19.02 -25.23
N ALA A 205 -2.37 19.98 -26.14
CA ALA A 205 -2.11 19.68 -27.55
C ALA A 205 -0.81 18.88 -27.81
N LYS A 206 0.11 18.80 -26.82
CA LYS A 206 1.38 18.06 -26.89
C LYS A 206 1.41 16.85 -25.96
N THR A 207 0.26 16.51 -25.37
CA THR A 207 0.11 15.46 -24.38
C THR A 207 -0.65 14.30 -24.99
N ASP A 208 -0.09 13.09 -24.94
CA ASP A 208 -0.81 11.87 -25.32
C ASP A 208 -1.76 11.42 -24.20
N TYR A 209 -1.29 11.50 -22.94
CA TYR A 209 -2.06 11.13 -21.75
C TYR A 209 -1.94 12.16 -20.63
N PHE A 210 -3.07 12.65 -20.13
CA PHE A 210 -3.13 13.56 -18.99
C PHE A 210 -3.75 12.85 -17.77
N PHE A 211 -3.13 13.03 -16.60
CA PHE A 211 -3.62 12.51 -15.33
C PHE A 211 -3.61 13.59 -14.25
N GLU A 212 -4.70 13.68 -13.47
CA GLU A 212 -4.81 14.58 -12.33
C GLU A 212 -3.89 14.16 -11.17
N SER A 213 -3.58 12.86 -11.08
CA SER A 213 -2.68 12.32 -10.08
C SER A 213 -1.86 11.13 -10.58
N MET A 214 -0.76 10.84 -9.87
CA MET A 214 0.01 9.61 -10.08
C MET A 214 -0.83 8.35 -9.82
N TYR A 215 -1.89 8.40 -9.01
CA TYR A 215 -2.78 7.26 -8.81
C TYR A 215 -3.66 6.99 -10.02
N ASP A 216 -4.10 8.03 -10.74
CA ASP A 216 -4.87 7.85 -11.97
C ASP A 216 -3.97 7.25 -13.06
N CYS A 217 -2.72 7.71 -13.14
CA CYS A 217 -1.72 7.10 -14.01
C CYS A 217 -1.46 5.64 -13.64
N LEU A 218 -1.30 5.33 -12.33
CA LEU A 218 -1.15 3.95 -11.86
C LEU A 218 -2.35 3.10 -12.26
N HIS A 219 -3.58 3.60 -12.08
CA HIS A 219 -4.81 2.89 -12.45
C HIS A 219 -4.86 2.56 -13.95
N GLN A 220 -4.40 3.48 -14.80
CA GLN A 220 -4.29 3.22 -16.23
C GLN A 220 -3.21 2.18 -16.53
N LEU A 221 -2.00 2.32 -15.98
CA LEU A 221 -0.91 1.35 -16.15
C LEU A 221 -1.33 -0.06 -15.76
N ASP A 222 -2.10 -0.16 -14.69
CA ASP A 222 -2.68 -1.37 -14.13
C ASP A 222 -3.51 -2.20 -15.13
N GLN A 223 -4.09 -1.57 -16.16
CA GLN A 223 -4.85 -2.25 -17.21
C GLN A 223 -3.95 -2.88 -18.28
N HIS A 224 -2.69 -2.44 -18.34
CA HIS A 224 -1.72 -2.81 -19.36
C HIS A 224 -0.58 -3.69 -18.84
N THR A 225 -0.49 -3.85 -17.52
CA THR A 225 0.53 -4.69 -16.88
C THR A 225 0.09 -6.14 -16.80
N LEU A 226 1.06 -7.05 -16.84
CA LEU A 226 0.81 -8.49 -16.77
C LEU A 226 0.27 -8.88 -15.40
N ASN A 227 -0.74 -9.76 -15.39
CA ASN A 227 -1.10 -10.53 -14.21
C ASN A 227 0.04 -11.49 -13.89
N LEU A 228 0.64 -11.34 -12.72
CA LEU A 228 1.71 -12.22 -12.27
C LEU A 228 1.15 -13.60 -11.93
N GLU A 229 1.92 -14.64 -12.22
CA GLU A 229 1.58 -16.02 -11.85
C GLU A 229 1.55 -16.20 -10.33
N MET A 230 1.06 -17.35 -9.87
CA MET A 230 1.04 -17.69 -8.44
C MET A 230 2.45 -17.52 -7.82
N PRO A 231 2.57 -16.89 -6.64
CA PRO A 231 3.86 -16.72 -5.99
C PRO A 231 4.47 -18.08 -5.62
N THR A 232 5.79 -18.16 -5.81
CA THR A 232 6.56 -19.27 -5.23
C THR A 232 6.75 -19.02 -3.73
N LEU A 233 6.93 -20.08 -2.94
CA LEU A 233 7.01 -19.95 -1.48
C LEU A 233 8.12 -19.01 -1.00
N GLN A 234 9.25 -18.95 -1.69
CA GLN A 234 10.40 -18.11 -1.32
C GLN A 234 10.31 -16.69 -1.89
N GLU A 235 9.23 -16.38 -2.62
CA GLU A 235 9.04 -15.06 -3.19
C GLU A 235 8.66 -14.07 -2.10
N SER A 236 9.49 -13.04 -1.90
CA SER A 236 9.21 -12.01 -0.89
C SER A 236 7.93 -11.24 -1.17
N PHE A 237 7.22 -10.83 -0.11
CA PHE A 237 6.07 -9.95 -0.27
C PHE A 237 6.45 -8.60 -0.92
N PRO A 238 5.52 -8.01 -1.69
CA PRO A 238 5.68 -6.66 -2.20
C PRO A 238 5.97 -5.66 -1.08
N GLN A 239 6.97 -4.81 -1.29
CA GLN A 239 7.33 -3.77 -0.33
C GLN A 239 6.42 -2.53 -0.47
N SER A 240 5.95 -2.24 -1.69
CA SER A 240 4.99 -1.16 -1.90
C SER A 240 3.60 -1.48 -1.36
N LEU A 241 3.02 -0.45 -0.73
CA LEU A 241 1.66 -0.49 -0.21
C LEU A 241 0.72 0.24 -1.19
N ASN A 242 -0.43 -0.34 -1.51
CA ASN A 242 -1.52 0.35 -2.22
C ASN A 242 -2.43 1.08 -1.22
N GLN A 243 -3.47 1.78 -1.69
CA GLN A 243 -4.37 2.54 -0.80
C GLN A 243 -5.46 1.70 -0.12
N LEU A 244 -5.52 0.39 -0.42
CA LEU A 244 -6.58 -0.45 0.06
C LEU A 244 -6.34 -0.86 1.51
N THR A 245 -7.44 -0.86 2.26
CA THR A 245 -7.57 -1.59 3.52
C THR A 245 -8.38 -2.85 3.24
N VAL A 246 -8.02 -3.95 3.88
CA VAL A 246 -8.72 -5.24 3.79
C VAL A 246 -8.89 -5.85 5.17
N GLY A 247 -9.85 -6.76 5.32
CA GLY A 247 -10.15 -7.40 6.59
C GLY A 247 -10.21 -8.93 6.52
N ILE A 248 -9.97 -9.56 7.66
CA ILE A 248 -10.17 -10.98 7.90
C ILE A 248 -11.11 -11.12 9.09
N HIS A 249 -12.38 -11.45 8.84
CA HIS A 249 -13.31 -11.75 9.91
C HIS A 249 -13.09 -13.20 10.36
N GLY A 250 -12.30 -13.38 11.43
CA GLY A 250 -11.93 -14.68 12.00
C GLY A 250 -10.46 -15.06 11.81
N PHE A 251 -9.62 -14.74 12.81
CA PHE A 251 -8.18 -15.06 12.84
C PHE A 251 -7.90 -16.50 13.34
N GLY A 252 -8.51 -17.46 12.65
CA GLY A 252 -8.26 -18.89 12.83
C GLY A 252 -7.14 -19.42 11.92
N ALA A 253 -7.05 -20.74 11.75
CA ALA A 253 -6.08 -21.35 10.84
C ALA A 253 -6.24 -20.84 9.40
N ILE A 254 -7.47 -20.74 8.91
CA ILE A 254 -7.76 -20.20 7.57
C ILE A 254 -7.50 -18.70 7.51
N GLY A 255 -8.00 -17.90 8.45
CA GLY A 255 -7.80 -16.46 8.42
C GLY A 255 -6.34 -16.05 8.59
N GLY A 256 -5.74 -16.39 9.73
CA GLY A 256 -4.37 -15.98 10.06
C GLY A 256 -3.28 -16.81 9.37
N GLY A 257 -3.55 -18.08 9.04
CA GLY A 257 -2.55 -18.95 8.44
C GLY A 257 -2.66 -19.06 6.91
N PHE A 258 -3.83 -18.81 6.30
CA PHE A 258 -3.99 -18.88 4.84
C PHE A 258 -4.26 -17.52 4.21
N MET A 259 -5.36 -16.85 4.60
CA MET A 259 -5.76 -15.58 3.99
C MET A 259 -4.75 -14.47 4.21
N ALA A 260 -4.09 -14.42 5.38
CA ALA A 260 -3.02 -13.46 5.64
C ALA A 260 -1.89 -13.49 4.59
N GLN A 261 -1.54 -14.68 4.08
CA GLN A 261 -0.53 -14.84 3.02
C GLN A 261 -1.05 -14.31 1.69
N ILE A 262 -2.28 -14.67 1.33
CA ILE A 262 -2.94 -14.21 0.11
C ILE A 262 -3.02 -12.67 0.07
N LEU A 263 -3.40 -12.07 1.19
CA LEU A 263 -3.49 -10.61 1.30
C LEU A 263 -2.11 -9.95 1.32
N SER A 264 -1.07 -10.65 1.79
CA SER A 264 0.31 -10.14 1.81
C SER A 264 0.99 -10.18 0.44
N HIS A 265 0.69 -11.17 -0.41
CA HIS A 265 1.13 -11.19 -1.80
C HIS A 265 0.27 -10.31 -2.72
N TRP A 266 -1.05 -10.28 -2.51
CA TRP A 266 -2.01 -9.48 -3.26
C TRP A 266 -1.87 -9.64 -4.79
N ASP A 267 -1.48 -8.58 -5.50
CA ASP A 267 -1.26 -8.57 -6.96
C ASP A 267 0.23 -8.78 -7.33
N GLY A 268 1.10 -8.93 -6.33
CA GLY A 268 2.55 -9.09 -6.46
C GLY A 268 3.31 -7.80 -6.82
N TYR A 269 2.63 -6.73 -7.19
CA TYR A 269 3.25 -5.42 -7.37
C TYR A 269 3.18 -4.62 -6.09
N THR A 270 2.03 -4.65 -5.42
CA THR A 270 1.73 -3.96 -4.17
C THR A 270 1.03 -4.91 -3.20
N ARG A 271 0.94 -4.52 -1.93
CA ARG A 271 0.04 -5.16 -0.96
C ARG A 271 -0.82 -4.11 -0.26
N PRO A 272 -1.95 -4.48 0.39
CA PRO A 272 -2.79 -3.54 1.12
C PRO A 272 -1.99 -2.75 2.14
N LYS A 273 -2.29 -1.45 2.26
CA LYS A 273 -1.69 -0.59 3.30
C LYS A 273 -2.04 -1.06 4.71
N ARG A 274 -3.18 -1.71 4.88
CA ARG A 274 -3.63 -2.23 6.16
C ARG A 274 -4.44 -3.51 5.99
N ILE A 275 -4.14 -4.49 6.83
CA ILE A 275 -4.89 -5.74 6.96
C ILE A 275 -5.43 -5.81 8.39
N TYR A 276 -6.74 -5.67 8.56
CA TYR A 276 -7.41 -5.97 9.83
C TYR A 276 -7.65 -7.47 9.96
N ALA A 277 -7.60 -8.01 11.17
CA ALA A 277 -8.14 -9.33 11.44
C ALA A 277 -8.81 -9.39 12.81
N SER A 278 -9.93 -10.09 12.94
CA SER A 278 -10.68 -10.17 14.20
C SER A 278 -10.51 -11.50 14.93
N THR A 279 -10.40 -11.46 16.25
CA THR A 279 -10.33 -12.67 17.10
C THR A 279 -10.95 -12.42 18.47
N HIS A 280 -11.64 -13.45 19.00
CA HIS A 280 -12.07 -13.51 20.40
C HIS A 280 -10.93 -13.96 21.35
N ASN A 281 -9.82 -14.48 20.81
CA ASN A 281 -8.67 -14.92 21.61
C ASN A 281 -7.76 -13.72 21.93
N SER A 282 -7.84 -13.23 23.17
CA SER A 282 -7.09 -12.08 23.68
C SER A 282 -5.58 -12.30 23.64
N LEU A 283 -5.09 -13.52 23.92
CA LEU A 283 -3.67 -13.82 23.90
C LEU A 283 -3.07 -13.66 22.49
N TYR A 284 -3.75 -14.21 21.48
CA TYR A 284 -3.34 -14.04 20.08
C TYR A 284 -3.35 -12.57 19.66
N ARG A 285 -4.40 -11.84 20.04
CA ARG A 285 -4.52 -10.40 19.75
C ARG A 285 -3.36 -9.62 20.35
N SER A 286 -3.11 -9.78 21.66
CA SER A 286 -2.04 -9.07 22.36
C SER A 286 -0.66 -9.47 21.82
N ALA A 287 -0.42 -10.75 21.56
CA ALA A 287 0.86 -11.23 21.06
C ALA A 287 1.17 -10.68 19.65
N VAL A 288 0.26 -10.81 18.68
CA VAL A 288 0.50 -10.33 17.32
C VAL A 288 0.68 -8.81 17.30
N ASN A 289 -0.16 -8.07 18.01
CA ASN A 289 -0.06 -6.60 18.06
C ASN A 289 1.23 -6.13 18.75
N ALA A 290 1.72 -6.85 19.77
CA ALA A 290 2.96 -6.53 20.46
C ALA A 290 4.22 -6.80 19.61
N PHE A 291 4.27 -7.97 18.96
CA PHE A 291 5.42 -8.35 18.12
C PHE A 291 5.39 -7.66 16.75
N GLY A 292 4.24 -7.12 16.33
CA GLY A 292 4.01 -6.50 15.02
C GLY A 292 4.08 -7.47 13.83
N SER A 293 4.36 -8.75 14.09
CA SER A 293 4.53 -9.79 13.10
C SER A 293 4.41 -11.18 13.73
N TYR A 294 4.17 -12.19 12.90
CA TYR A 294 4.19 -13.60 13.28
C TYR A 294 4.63 -14.46 12.08
N CYS A 295 4.96 -15.72 12.34
CA CYS A 295 5.43 -16.65 11.31
C CYS A 295 4.43 -17.78 11.05
N ILE A 296 4.42 -18.22 9.79
CA ILE A 296 3.74 -19.41 9.31
C ILE A 296 4.82 -20.40 8.89
N ARG A 297 4.83 -21.57 9.53
CA ARG A 297 5.86 -22.59 9.34
C ARG A 297 5.47 -23.62 8.28
N TYR A 298 6.35 -23.80 7.33
CA TYR A 298 6.31 -24.84 6.29
C TYR A 298 7.23 -25.99 6.70
N GLY A 299 6.71 -26.91 7.51
CA GLY A 299 7.51 -27.94 8.19
C GLY A 299 8.32 -28.82 7.24
N GLN A 300 7.76 -29.21 6.08
CA GLN A 300 8.47 -30.03 5.10
C GLN A 300 9.67 -29.33 4.45
N LEU A 301 9.67 -27.99 4.43
CA LEU A 301 10.68 -27.17 3.76
C LEU A 301 11.59 -26.44 4.74
N SER A 302 11.38 -26.61 6.06
CA SER A 302 12.10 -25.88 7.11
C SER A 302 12.15 -24.38 6.86
N TYR A 303 11.02 -23.83 6.40
CA TYR A 303 10.87 -22.44 6.00
C TYR A 303 9.78 -21.78 6.86
N ASP A 304 10.07 -20.58 7.35
CA ASP A 304 9.12 -19.77 8.13
C ASP A 304 8.83 -18.50 7.33
N GLU A 305 7.57 -18.35 6.90
CA GLU A 305 7.09 -17.16 6.20
C GLU A 305 6.62 -16.13 7.22
N ARG A 306 7.14 -14.91 7.15
CA ARG A 306 6.88 -13.87 8.15
C ARG A 306 5.79 -12.91 7.68
N ILE A 307 4.66 -12.91 8.37
CA ILE A 307 3.55 -11.98 8.17
C ILE A 307 3.74 -10.73 9.01
N GLU A 308 3.58 -9.57 8.37
CA GLU A 308 3.74 -8.25 8.96
C GLU A 308 2.55 -7.35 8.59
N ASN A 309 2.47 -6.16 9.20
CA ASN A 309 1.47 -5.13 8.88
C ASN A 309 0.00 -5.57 9.07
N MET A 310 -0.24 -6.51 9.99
CA MET A 310 -1.58 -6.88 10.43
C MET A 310 -1.96 -6.17 11.72
N HIS A 311 -3.22 -5.74 11.81
CA HIS A 311 -3.80 -5.20 13.03
C HIS A 311 -4.90 -6.13 13.52
N ILE A 312 -4.68 -6.75 14.69
CA ILE A 312 -5.63 -7.69 15.26
C ILE A 312 -6.59 -6.96 16.19
N ILE A 313 -7.89 -7.03 15.89
CA ILE A 313 -8.97 -6.39 16.65
C ILE A 313 -9.75 -7.43 17.47
N ASP A 314 -10.47 -6.94 18.47
CA ASP A 314 -11.36 -7.77 19.28
C ASP A 314 -12.65 -8.07 18.51
N ALA A 315 -12.90 -9.34 18.22
CA ALA A 315 -14.14 -9.76 17.55
C ALA A 315 -15.38 -9.51 18.43
N GLY A 316 -15.22 -9.40 19.75
CA GLY A 316 -16.30 -9.03 20.68
C GLY A 316 -16.55 -7.52 20.78
N ASN A 317 -15.67 -6.69 20.21
CA ASN A 317 -15.85 -5.23 20.20
C ASN A 317 -16.52 -4.78 18.90
N ILE A 318 -17.80 -4.44 19.00
CA ILE A 318 -18.60 -4.09 17.83
C ILE A 318 -18.12 -2.83 17.10
N GLU A 319 -17.59 -1.84 17.83
CA GLU A 319 -17.10 -0.59 17.23
C GLU A 319 -15.87 -0.87 16.35
N GLN A 320 -14.95 -1.70 16.83
CA GLN A 320 -13.77 -2.12 16.05
C GLN A 320 -14.17 -2.94 14.82
N MET A 321 -15.17 -3.82 14.97
CA MET A 321 -15.71 -4.59 13.84
C MET A 321 -16.37 -3.66 12.81
N GLN A 322 -17.17 -2.68 13.22
CA GLN A 322 -17.76 -1.69 12.32
C GLN A 322 -16.70 -0.89 11.57
N GLU A 323 -15.65 -0.41 12.27
CA GLU A 323 -14.53 0.29 11.65
C GLU A 323 -13.86 -0.57 10.56
N MET A 324 -13.62 -1.86 10.83
CA MET A 324 -13.08 -2.79 9.83
C MET A 324 -13.99 -2.88 8.59
N TYR A 325 -15.31 -3.01 8.75
CA TYR A 325 -16.26 -3.09 7.64
C TYR A 325 -16.41 -1.77 6.86
N ILE A 326 -16.29 -0.61 7.52
CA ILE A 326 -16.31 0.71 6.89
C ILE A 326 -15.02 0.95 6.08
N ALA A 327 -13.86 0.65 6.66
CA ALA A 327 -12.58 0.96 6.03
C ALA A 327 -12.19 -0.01 4.91
N SER A 328 -12.67 -1.26 4.96
CA SER A 328 -12.20 -2.31 4.05
C SER A 328 -12.83 -2.24 2.65
N SER A 329 -12.01 -2.48 1.64
CA SER A 329 -12.42 -2.75 0.26
C SER A 329 -12.77 -4.23 0.04
N MET A 330 -12.20 -5.11 0.86
CA MET A 330 -12.45 -6.54 0.83
C MET A 330 -12.39 -7.14 2.24
N ILE A 331 -13.29 -8.07 2.56
CA ILE A 331 -13.26 -8.83 3.81
C ILE A 331 -13.37 -10.32 3.51
N ALA A 332 -12.44 -11.11 4.05
CA ALA A 332 -12.54 -12.56 4.07
C ALA A 332 -13.24 -13.04 5.34
N VAL A 333 -14.44 -13.60 5.19
CA VAL A 333 -15.21 -14.21 6.28
C VAL A 333 -14.71 -15.64 6.48
N CYS A 334 -13.87 -15.82 7.50
CA CYS A 334 -13.17 -17.06 7.82
C CYS A 334 -13.77 -17.69 9.09
N LEU A 335 -15.08 -17.94 9.05
CA LEU A 335 -15.85 -18.46 10.17
C LEU A 335 -16.21 -19.93 9.95
N PRO A 336 -16.15 -20.79 10.97
CA PRO A 336 -16.68 -22.14 10.86
C PRO A 336 -18.22 -22.09 10.74
N GLU A 337 -18.81 -23.09 10.10
CA GLU A 337 -20.25 -23.12 9.79
C GLU A 337 -21.12 -22.83 11.03
N GLN A 338 -20.82 -23.48 12.16
CA GLN A 338 -21.58 -23.32 13.40
C GLN A 338 -21.54 -21.90 14.00
N ALA A 339 -20.57 -21.06 13.60
CA ALA A 339 -20.45 -19.69 14.08
C ALA A 339 -21.18 -18.67 13.19
N ILE A 340 -21.65 -19.07 12.00
CA ILE A 340 -22.27 -18.14 11.04
C ILE A 340 -23.50 -17.48 11.65
N ALA A 341 -24.41 -18.25 12.24
CA ALA A 341 -25.63 -17.72 12.82
C ALA A 341 -25.35 -16.73 13.96
N THR A 342 -24.35 -17.01 14.81
CA THR A 342 -24.00 -16.13 15.93
C THR A 342 -23.28 -14.85 15.48
N GLU A 343 -22.46 -14.93 14.44
CA GLU A 343 -21.68 -13.79 13.94
C GLU A 343 -22.43 -12.96 12.88
N ALA A 344 -23.55 -13.47 12.35
CA ALA A 344 -24.37 -12.76 11.37
C ALA A 344 -24.80 -11.37 11.85
N ARG A 345 -25.07 -11.21 13.16
CA ARG A 345 -25.37 -9.91 13.76
C ARG A 345 -24.21 -8.93 13.64
N THR A 346 -22.98 -9.37 13.93
CA THR A 346 -21.77 -8.56 13.78
C THR A 346 -21.56 -8.13 12.33
N ILE A 347 -21.75 -9.06 11.38
CA ILE A 347 -21.64 -8.79 9.94
C ILE A 347 -22.71 -7.76 9.52
N ALA A 348 -23.98 -7.98 9.88
CA ALA A 348 -25.08 -7.06 9.58
C ALA A 348 -24.83 -5.65 10.13
N GLN A 349 -24.35 -5.55 11.38
CA GLN A 349 -24.01 -4.27 11.99
C GLN A 349 -22.84 -3.56 11.28
N GLY A 350 -21.83 -4.31 10.83
CA GLY A 350 -20.73 -3.76 10.05
C GLY A 350 -21.17 -3.25 8.68
N LEU A 351 -21.98 -4.04 7.96
CA LEU A 351 -22.56 -3.65 6.67
C LEU A 351 -23.48 -2.43 6.79
N TYR A 352 -24.32 -2.39 7.82
CA TYR A 352 -25.18 -1.24 8.08
C TYR A 352 -24.40 0.03 8.41
N ALA A 353 -23.36 -0.07 9.26
CA ALA A 353 -22.51 1.06 9.59
C ALA A 353 -21.78 1.60 8.33
N ARG A 354 -21.33 0.70 7.45
CA ARG A 354 -20.77 1.06 6.13
C ARG A 354 -21.79 1.80 5.27
N HIS A 355 -23.02 1.31 5.20
CA HIS A 355 -24.09 1.95 4.43
C HIS A 355 -24.38 3.38 4.91
N ILE A 356 -24.46 3.59 6.23
CA ILE A 356 -24.66 4.92 6.81
C ILE A 356 -23.49 5.86 6.46
N ALA A 357 -22.25 5.40 6.63
CA ALA A 357 -21.06 6.21 6.36
C ALA A 357 -20.95 6.63 4.88
N ASN A 358 -21.45 5.81 3.96
CA ASN A 358 -21.32 6.03 2.53
C ASN A 358 -22.37 6.97 1.93
N ASN A 359 -23.42 7.36 2.66
CA ASN A 359 -24.45 8.28 2.16
C ASN A 359 -23.92 9.72 1.94
N GLU A 360 -22.66 10.02 2.31
CA GLU A 360 -22.07 11.35 2.19
C GLU A 360 -21.04 11.52 1.04
N GLN A 361 -20.48 10.46 0.44
CA GLN A 361 -19.50 10.55 -0.68
C GLN A 361 -19.21 9.16 -1.33
N PHE A 362 -19.21 9.10 -2.67
CA PHE A 362 -18.84 7.99 -3.59
C PHE A 362 -18.61 6.57 -2.99
N THR A 363 -19.49 5.63 -3.36
CA THR A 363 -19.57 4.24 -2.88
C THR A 363 -18.64 3.28 -3.62
N ASN A 364 -17.63 2.74 -2.93
CA ASN A 364 -16.96 1.51 -3.38
C ASN A 364 -17.65 0.29 -2.74
N PRO A 365 -18.22 -0.63 -3.53
CA PRO A 365 -18.75 -1.90 -3.04
C PRO A 365 -17.72 -2.66 -2.20
N LEU A 366 -18.16 -3.30 -1.11
CA LEU A 366 -17.32 -4.23 -0.36
C LEU A 366 -17.30 -5.57 -1.11
N THR A 367 -16.11 -6.16 -1.27
CA THR A 367 -15.99 -7.56 -1.70
C THR A 367 -15.90 -8.48 -0.48
N VAL A 368 -16.88 -9.35 -0.29
CA VAL A 368 -16.94 -10.33 0.79
C VAL A 368 -16.60 -11.70 0.24
N LEU A 369 -15.45 -12.24 0.67
CA LEU A 369 -15.06 -13.61 0.37
C LEU A 369 -15.59 -14.55 1.46
N ILE A 370 -16.36 -15.55 1.05
CA ILE A 370 -16.98 -16.49 1.98
C ILE A 370 -16.10 -17.74 2.02
N ILE A 371 -15.27 -17.84 3.06
CA ILE A 371 -14.29 -18.92 3.19
C ILE A 371 -14.91 -20.09 3.96
N LEU A 372 -15.77 -20.84 3.27
CA LEU A 372 -16.44 -22.03 3.80
C LEU A 372 -16.56 -23.08 2.69
N ASN A 373 -15.88 -24.22 2.87
CA ASN A 373 -15.87 -25.34 1.91
C ASN A 373 -17.22 -26.11 1.91
N LYS A 374 -18.30 -25.45 1.54
CA LYS A 374 -19.66 -25.98 1.56
C LYS A 374 -20.44 -25.50 0.33
N ILE A 375 -21.18 -26.42 -0.28
CA ILE A 375 -22.11 -26.07 -1.36
C ILE A 375 -23.20 -25.17 -0.77
N GLY A 376 -23.39 -23.99 -1.36
CA GLY A 376 -24.38 -23.00 -0.91
C GLY A 376 -23.94 -22.20 0.32
N ALA A 377 -22.63 -22.08 0.58
CA ALA A 377 -22.11 -21.27 1.67
C ALA A 377 -22.57 -19.80 1.60
N LYS A 378 -22.58 -19.21 0.41
CA LYS A 378 -23.13 -17.86 0.15
C LYS A 378 -24.58 -17.73 0.54
N HIS A 379 -25.42 -18.69 0.16
CA HIS A 379 -26.83 -18.67 0.51
C HIS A 379 -27.03 -18.75 2.03
N LEU A 380 -26.34 -19.68 2.70
CA LEU A 380 -26.38 -19.83 4.15
C LEU A 380 -25.97 -18.54 4.89
N LEU A 381 -24.87 -17.90 4.47
CA LEU A 381 -24.41 -16.65 5.07
C LEU A 381 -25.44 -15.53 4.86
N LEU A 382 -25.90 -15.35 3.62
CA LEU A 382 -26.82 -14.27 3.26
C LEU A 382 -28.18 -14.41 3.96
N GLU A 383 -28.70 -15.63 4.15
CA GLU A 383 -29.94 -15.86 4.89
C GLU A 383 -29.85 -15.32 6.34
N HIS A 384 -28.78 -15.69 7.05
CA HIS A 384 -28.57 -15.23 8.42
C HIS A 384 -28.28 -13.73 8.50
N VAL A 385 -27.47 -13.20 7.59
CA VAL A 385 -27.13 -11.76 7.56
C VAL A 385 -28.36 -10.92 7.20
N HIS A 386 -29.18 -11.36 6.25
CA HIS A 386 -30.44 -10.70 5.89
C HIS A 386 -31.40 -10.65 7.08
N SER A 387 -31.60 -11.79 7.77
CA SER A 387 -32.44 -11.83 8.98
C SER A 387 -31.93 -10.84 10.05
N ALA A 388 -30.62 -10.80 10.27
CA ALA A 388 -30.02 -9.88 11.24
C ALA A 388 -30.11 -8.41 10.81
N LEU A 389 -30.04 -8.10 9.51
CA LEU A 389 -30.22 -6.74 8.97
C LEU A 389 -31.65 -6.26 9.17
N VAL A 390 -32.66 -7.11 8.90
CA VAL A 390 -34.09 -6.77 9.10
C VAL A 390 -34.42 -6.52 10.58
N GLU A 391 -33.67 -7.10 11.52
CA GLU A 391 -33.83 -6.78 12.94
C GLU A 391 -33.35 -5.37 13.32
N ILE A 392 -32.41 -4.79 12.55
CA ILE A 392 -31.79 -3.50 12.85
C ILE A 392 -32.13 -2.39 11.84
N THR A 393 -32.80 -2.71 10.74
CA THR A 393 -33.18 -1.80 9.65
C THR A 393 -34.54 -2.16 9.04
N ALA A 394 -35.07 -1.30 8.16
CA ALA A 394 -36.24 -1.64 7.36
C ALA A 394 -35.88 -2.69 6.27
N PRO A 395 -36.80 -3.58 5.88
CA PRO A 395 -36.50 -4.66 4.92
C PRO A 395 -35.95 -4.20 3.57
N ASP A 396 -36.46 -3.08 3.05
CA ASP A 396 -35.99 -2.46 1.81
C ASP A 396 -34.54 -1.98 1.92
N ILE A 397 -34.16 -1.42 3.07
CA ILE A 397 -32.77 -1.02 3.36
C ILE A 397 -31.88 -2.26 3.47
N ALA A 398 -32.35 -3.34 4.11
CA ALA A 398 -31.60 -4.59 4.23
C ALA A 398 -31.27 -5.20 2.86
N GLU A 399 -32.25 -5.25 1.95
CA GLU A 399 -32.04 -5.70 0.56
C GLU A 399 -31.04 -4.79 -0.16
N GLN A 400 -31.21 -3.47 -0.06
CA GLN A 400 -30.32 -2.50 -0.67
C GLN A 400 -28.86 -2.66 -0.20
N ILE A 401 -28.63 -2.90 1.10
CA ILE A 401 -27.29 -3.11 1.66
C ILE A 401 -26.63 -4.36 1.05
N LEU A 402 -27.38 -5.45 0.89
CA LEU A 402 -26.86 -6.68 0.31
C LEU A 402 -26.57 -6.53 -1.19
N GLU A 403 -27.43 -5.84 -1.94
CA GLU A 403 -27.24 -5.59 -3.38
C GLU A 403 -26.07 -4.64 -3.67
N GLN A 404 -25.71 -3.77 -2.72
CA GLN A 404 -24.57 -2.85 -2.84
C GLN A 404 -23.20 -3.52 -2.80
N HIS A 405 -23.10 -4.81 -2.48
CA HIS A 405 -21.85 -5.49 -2.18
C HIS A 405 -21.69 -6.81 -2.93
N TYR A 406 -20.44 -7.20 -3.18
CA TYR A 406 -20.11 -8.44 -3.87
C TYR A 406 -19.90 -9.55 -2.85
N PHE A 407 -20.72 -10.60 -2.89
CA PHE A 407 -20.52 -11.82 -2.10
C PHE A 407 -20.03 -12.92 -3.02
N CYS A 408 -18.86 -13.48 -2.71
CA CYS A 408 -18.18 -14.46 -3.55
C CYS A 408 -17.96 -15.75 -2.76
N ASP A 409 -18.52 -16.86 -3.23
CA ASP A 409 -18.22 -18.19 -2.71
C ASP A 409 -16.78 -18.61 -3.05
N THR A 410 -16.18 -19.44 -2.20
CA THR A 410 -14.81 -19.91 -2.40
C THR A 410 -14.65 -21.40 -2.13
N VAL A 411 -13.64 -22.00 -2.76
CA VAL A 411 -13.20 -23.38 -2.47
C VAL A 411 -11.70 -23.37 -2.19
N VAL A 412 -11.33 -23.83 -0.99
CA VAL A 412 -9.94 -23.83 -0.50
C VAL A 412 -9.43 -25.24 -0.25
N ASN A 413 -8.45 -25.70 -1.03
CA ASN A 413 -7.80 -26.99 -0.81
C ASN A 413 -6.50 -26.80 -0.02
N ARG A 414 -6.60 -26.67 1.31
CA ARG A 414 -5.39 -26.58 2.14
C ARG A 414 -5.57 -27.07 3.56
N MET A 415 -4.56 -27.80 4.05
CA MET A 415 -4.37 -28.05 5.47
C MET A 415 -3.50 -26.94 6.06
N VAL A 416 -4.15 -26.07 6.84
CA VAL A 416 -3.47 -25.13 7.73
C VAL A 416 -3.90 -25.45 9.14
N SER A 417 -2.94 -25.54 10.06
CA SER A 417 -3.23 -25.75 11.48
C SER A 417 -2.79 -24.54 12.29
N LYS A 418 -3.62 -24.19 13.27
CA LYS A 418 -3.32 -23.16 14.25
C LYS A 418 -2.57 -23.78 15.42
N LEU A 419 -1.55 -23.11 15.92
CA LEU A 419 -0.82 -23.56 17.10
C LEU A 419 -1.73 -23.52 18.34
N THR A 420 -1.59 -24.51 19.23
CA THR A 420 -2.35 -24.51 20.49
C THR A 420 -1.94 -23.35 21.39
N ASP A 421 -2.85 -22.88 22.25
CA ASP A 421 -2.56 -21.80 23.20
C ASP A 421 -1.41 -22.18 24.14
N GLN A 422 -1.29 -23.46 24.50
CA GLN A 422 -0.18 -23.99 25.30
C GLN A 422 1.18 -23.85 24.63
N ASN A 423 1.26 -24.15 23.33
CA ASN A 423 2.49 -24.01 22.56
C ASN A 423 2.82 -22.52 22.32
N LEU A 424 1.81 -21.66 22.18
CA LEU A 424 2.01 -20.21 22.15
C LEU A 424 2.56 -19.69 23.48
N TYR A 425 1.96 -20.08 24.61
CA TYR A 425 2.46 -19.76 25.94
C TYR A 425 3.91 -20.21 26.14
N ARG A 426 4.25 -21.43 25.72
CA ARG A 426 5.63 -21.95 25.77
C ARG A 426 6.60 -21.06 24.98
N GLN A 427 6.23 -20.65 23.76
CA GLN A 427 7.06 -19.74 22.97
C GLN A 427 7.24 -18.38 23.65
N LEU A 428 6.15 -17.80 24.17
CA LEU A 428 6.21 -16.51 24.87
C LEU A 428 7.10 -16.58 26.11
N ARG A 429 7.02 -17.66 26.90
CA ARG A 429 7.90 -17.88 28.06
C ARG A 429 9.37 -17.99 27.65
N ILE A 430 9.68 -18.76 26.61
CA ILE A 430 11.07 -18.91 26.10
C ILE A 430 11.61 -17.56 25.65
N LYS A 431 10.84 -16.82 24.85
CA LYS A 431 11.21 -15.49 24.35
C LYS A 431 11.37 -14.47 25.49
N TYR A 432 10.46 -14.50 26.47
CA TYR A 432 10.56 -13.69 27.68
C TYR A 432 11.83 -14.00 28.49
N ASN A 433 12.18 -15.27 28.66
CA ASN A 433 13.42 -15.65 29.34
C ASN A 433 14.66 -15.19 28.57
N ILE A 434 14.69 -15.35 27.25
CA ILE A 434 15.75 -14.81 26.39
C ILE A 434 15.83 -13.28 26.54
N PHE A 435 14.67 -12.61 26.52
CA PHE A 435 14.59 -11.16 26.75
C PHE A 435 15.16 -10.74 28.11
N LYS A 436 14.83 -11.47 29.19
CA LYS A 436 15.41 -11.24 30.51
C LYS A 436 16.92 -11.50 30.54
N GLN A 437 17.41 -12.54 29.87
CA GLN A 437 18.85 -12.82 29.72
C GLN A 437 19.59 -11.73 28.95
N TYR A 438 18.98 -11.14 27.91
CA TYR A 438 19.56 -9.98 27.22
C TYR A 438 19.61 -8.73 28.11
N GLN A 439 18.69 -8.60 29.06
CA GLN A 439 18.68 -7.49 30.03
C GLN A 439 19.64 -7.72 31.21
N LEU A 440 19.92 -8.97 31.55
CA LEU A 440 20.70 -9.38 32.72
C LEU A 440 21.53 -10.59 32.32
N ASP A 441 22.85 -10.44 32.27
CA ASP A 441 23.82 -11.54 32.14
C ASP A 441 23.70 -12.51 33.34
N HIS A 442 22.65 -13.36 33.38
CA HIS A 442 22.62 -14.75 33.89
C HIS A 442 21.19 -15.35 34.05
N ASP A 443 21.16 -16.66 33.75
CA ASP A 443 20.36 -17.79 34.24
C ASP A 443 18.84 -17.73 34.36
N LEU A 444 18.14 -18.69 33.71
CA LEU A 444 16.89 -19.23 34.27
C LEU A 444 16.59 -20.70 33.89
N ASP A 445 15.99 -21.36 34.88
CA ASP A 445 15.59 -22.76 35.04
C ASP A 445 14.60 -23.35 34.01
N HIS A 446 14.74 -24.65 33.80
CA HIS A 446 13.79 -25.53 33.13
C HIS A 446 12.65 -25.95 34.07
N ALA A 447 11.41 -25.85 33.60
CA ALA A 447 10.28 -26.56 34.19
C ALA A 447 9.42 -27.16 33.08
N ASP A 448 9.17 -28.47 33.21
CA ASP A 448 8.37 -29.31 32.32
C ASP A 448 6.92 -28.84 32.23
N ILE A 449 6.31 -29.05 31.05
CA ILE A 449 4.93 -28.67 30.75
C ILE A 449 4.18 -29.91 30.25
N GLU A 450 3.01 -30.16 30.86
CA GLU A 450 2.03 -31.16 30.43
C GLU A 450 1.29 -30.75 29.14
N ASP A 451 0.92 -31.75 28.35
CA ASP A 451 0.38 -31.68 26.99
C ASP A 451 -1.14 -31.36 26.97
N ALA A 452 -1.53 -30.22 27.56
CA ALA A 452 -2.92 -29.72 27.53
C ALA A 452 -3.12 -28.71 26.39
N THR A 453 -4.29 -28.71 25.73
CA THR A 453 -4.58 -27.82 24.59
C THR A 453 -5.06 -26.41 24.95
N ARG A 454 -5.53 -26.19 26.18
CA ARG A 454 -6.06 -24.90 26.69
C ARG A 454 -5.27 -24.43 27.90
N LEU A 455 -5.09 -23.12 28.01
CA LEU A 455 -4.47 -22.49 29.18
C LEU A 455 -5.43 -22.49 30.37
N ASN A 456 -4.88 -22.57 31.58
CA ASN A 456 -5.60 -22.25 32.80
C ASN A 456 -5.54 -20.72 33.08
N PRO A 457 -6.41 -20.18 33.96
CA PRO A 457 -6.46 -18.73 34.22
C PRO A 457 -5.14 -18.12 34.72
N GLU A 458 -4.32 -18.89 35.42
CA GLU A 458 -3.00 -18.44 35.89
C GLU A 458 -2.01 -18.29 34.72
N GLN A 459 -1.99 -19.27 33.81
CA GLN A 459 -1.18 -19.24 32.60
C GLN A 459 -1.60 -18.11 31.66
N GLU A 460 -2.90 -17.84 31.51
CA GLU A 460 -3.39 -16.68 30.73
C GLU A 460 -2.89 -15.35 31.32
N ARG A 461 -2.94 -15.21 32.65
CA ARG A 461 -2.43 -14.04 33.36
C ARG A 461 -0.92 -13.88 33.16
N LEU A 462 -0.15 -14.97 33.29
CA LEU A 462 1.30 -14.96 33.08
C LEU A 462 1.67 -14.62 31.63
N ALA A 463 0.96 -15.19 30.66
CA ALA A 463 1.18 -14.89 29.24
C ALA A 463 0.95 -13.41 28.94
N SER A 464 -0.13 -12.84 29.49
CA SER A 464 -0.45 -11.42 29.34
C SER A 464 0.63 -10.54 29.97
N MET A 465 1.07 -10.89 31.20
CA MET A 465 2.17 -10.21 31.88
C MET A 465 3.47 -10.25 31.05
N TYR A 466 3.83 -11.40 30.47
CA TYR A 466 5.02 -11.50 29.62
C TYR A 466 4.95 -10.53 28.43
N VAL A 467 3.81 -10.46 27.76
CA VAL A 467 3.60 -9.54 26.63
C VAL A 467 3.72 -8.08 27.08
N GLU A 468 3.06 -7.71 28.18
CA GLU A 468 3.11 -6.33 28.73
C GLU A 468 4.51 -5.91 29.16
N GLU A 469 5.27 -6.80 29.82
CA GLU A 469 6.62 -6.49 30.29
C GLU A 469 7.62 -6.36 29.14
N MET A 470 7.46 -7.17 28.09
CA MET A 470 8.23 -7.06 26.85
C MET A 470 7.92 -5.74 26.12
N CYS A 471 6.68 -5.25 26.18
CA CYS A 471 6.27 -3.98 25.57
C CYS A 471 6.70 -2.74 26.37
N SER A 472 6.54 -2.74 27.69
CA SER A 472 6.69 -1.56 28.55
C SER A 472 8.16 -1.10 28.75
N ASN A 473 9.12 -2.02 28.63
CA ASN A 473 10.53 -1.74 28.90
C ASN A 473 11.35 -1.30 27.67
N PHE A 474 10.72 -0.96 26.53
CA PHE A 474 11.43 -0.59 25.29
C PHE A 474 10.84 0.66 24.61
N LYS A 475 11.73 1.55 24.12
CA LYS A 475 11.45 2.49 23.02
C LYS A 475 11.99 1.84 21.72
N PRO A 476 11.31 2.03 20.58
CA PRO A 476 10.58 1.03 19.81
C PRO A 476 11.38 -0.14 19.16
N SER A 477 10.71 -1.31 19.17
CA SER A 477 10.51 -2.30 18.09
C SER A 477 11.60 -3.25 17.59
N HIS A 478 12.91 -2.96 17.55
CA HIS A 478 13.79 -3.81 16.73
C HIS A 478 14.03 -5.25 17.25
N ILE A 479 14.19 -5.48 18.57
CA ILE A 479 14.52 -6.82 19.07
C ILE A 479 13.31 -7.76 19.05
N LEU A 480 12.12 -7.30 19.45
CA LEU A 480 10.91 -8.12 19.38
C LEU A 480 10.52 -8.42 17.92
N GLN A 481 10.74 -7.47 17.00
CA GLN A 481 10.63 -7.73 15.57
C GLN A 481 11.68 -8.73 15.06
N THR A 482 12.80 -8.96 15.75
CA THR A 482 13.73 -10.04 15.37
C THR A 482 13.37 -11.40 15.99
N MET A 483 12.34 -11.45 16.84
CA MET A 483 11.93 -12.67 17.53
C MET A 483 10.68 -13.29 16.89
N ASP A 484 10.87 -14.23 15.96
CA ASP A 484 9.78 -14.86 15.22
C ASP A 484 8.79 -15.66 16.08
N LEU A 485 7.54 -15.23 16.14
CA LEU A 485 6.46 -15.94 16.83
C LEU A 485 5.72 -16.85 15.84
N ILE A 486 5.93 -18.16 15.92
CA ILE A 486 5.26 -19.10 15.01
C ILE A 486 3.85 -19.35 15.51
N LEU A 487 2.83 -19.07 14.69
CA LEU A 487 1.42 -19.22 15.05
C LEU A 487 0.67 -20.27 14.24
N PHE A 488 1.17 -20.60 13.05
CA PHE A 488 0.48 -21.50 12.13
C PHE A 488 1.47 -22.44 11.45
N HIS A 489 1.00 -23.63 11.08
CA HIS A 489 1.70 -24.54 10.17
C HIS A 489 0.90 -24.68 8.88
N ALA A 490 1.60 -24.72 7.74
CA ALA A 490 0.96 -24.79 6.43
C ALA A 490 1.74 -25.66 5.42
N GLU A 491 1.03 -26.18 4.42
CA GLU A 491 1.58 -26.96 3.29
C GLU A 491 1.71 -26.11 2.02
N VAL A 492 2.42 -26.59 0.99
CA VAL A 492 2.90 -25.76 -0.15
C VAL A 492 1.83 -25.36 -1.18
N ASP A 493 0.64 -25.99 -1.16
CA ASP A 493 -0.43 -25.70 -2.14
C ASP A 493 -1.32 -24.52 -1.72
N MET A 494 -1.44 -23.50 -2.58
CA MET A 494 -2.09 -22.23 -2.25
C MET A 494 -3.22 -21.70 -3.18
N PRO A 495 -3.70 -22.35 -4.26
CA PRO A 495 -4.80 -21.77 -5.03
C PRO A 495 -6.09 -21.74 -4.20
N ILE A 496 -6.76 -20.59 -4.22
CA ILE A 496 -8.15 -20.47 -3.81
C ILE A 496 -9.00 -20.30 -5.07
N TYR A 497 -10.02 -21.13 -5.24
CA TYR A 497 -11.02 -20.91 -6.29
C TYR A 497 -12.06 -19.95 -5.77
N VAL A 498 -12.43 -18.97 -6.56
CA VAL A 498 -13.35 -17.90 -6.16
C VAL A 498 -14.37 -17.66 -7.27
N GLU A 499 -15.63 -17.49 -6.89
CA GLU A 499 -16.69 -17.05 -7.80
C GLU A 499 -16.32 -15.70 -8.44
N ASN A 500 -16.38 -15.63 -9.77
CA ASN A 500 -16.05 -14.42 -10.54
C ASN A 500 -17.15 -13.34 -10.43
N ASN A 501 -17.30 -12.74 -9.25
CA ASN A 501 -18.38 -11.80 -8.94
C ASN A 501 -17.87 -10.45 -8.41
N SER A 502 -16.56 -10.16 -8.48
CA SER A 502 -16.01 -8.86 -8.10
C SER A 502 -14.83 -8.46 -8.99
N PRO A 503 -14.78 -7.20 -9.47
CA PRO A 503 -13.68 -6.72 -10.31
C PRO A 503 -12.33 -6.67 -9.55
N LEU A 504 -12.35 -6.63 -8.22
CA LEU A 504 -11.14 -6.58 -7.40
C LEU A 504 -10.32 -7.88 -7.49
N LEU A 505 -10.98 -9.01 -7.74
CA LEU A 505 -10.38 -10.34 -7.61
C LEU A 505 -9.49 -10.72 -8.79
N GLY A 506 -9.72 -10.13 -9.97
CA GLY A 506 -9.04 -10.50 -11.22
C GLY A 506 -7.53 -10.28 -11.25
N LYS A 507 -6.98 -9.57 -10.26
CA LYS A 507 -5.55 -9.28 -10.13
C LYS A 507 -4.87 -10.03 -8.99
N MET A 508 -5.61 -10.77 -8.17
CA MET A 508 -5.05 -11.46 -7.02
C MET A 508 -4.34 -12.75 -7.47
N ARG A 509 -3.02 -12.82 -7.25
CA ARG A 509 -2.16 -13.87 -7.83
C ARG A 509 -2.50 -15.30 -7.42
N GLN A 510 -3.10 -15.45 -6.24
CA GLN A 510 -3.44 -16.76 -5.67
C GLN A 510 -4.91 -17.13 -5.87
N MET A 511 -5.72 -16.24 -6.46
CA MET A 511 -7.13 -16.49 -6.72
C MET A 511 -7.36 -16.97 -8.14
N VAL A 512 -8.01 -18.12 -8.27
CA VAL A 512 -8.45 -18.68 -9.54
C VAL A 512 -9.94 -18.37 -9.68
N LEU A 513 -10.27 -17.44 -10.57
CA LEU A 513 -11.66 -17.07 -10.83
C LEU A 513 -12.35 -18.15 -11.66
N VAL A 514 -13.55 -18.53 -11.22
CA VAL A 514 -14.40 -19.51 -11.92
C VAL A 514 -15.82 -18.99 -12.04
N ASP A 515 -16.47 -19.33 -13.14
CA ASP A 515 -17.85 -18.91 -13.41
C ASP A 515 -18.86 -19.75 -12.61
N ASP A 516 -18.58 -21.05 -12.41
CA ASP A 516 -19.37 -21.94 -11.56
C ASP A 516 -18.51 -22.56 -10.45
N ILE A 517 -18.59 -21.96 -9.27
CA ILE A 517 -17.88 -22.42 -8.07
C ILE A 517 -18.47 -23.72 -7.49
N GLN A 518 -19.73 -24.04 -7.79
CA GLN A 518 -20.40 -25.24 -7.28
C GLN A 518 -19.81 -26.51 -7.90
N GLU A 519 -19.46 -26.47 -9.19
CA GLU A 519 -18.79 -27.60 -9.87
C GLU A 519 -17.45 -27.93 -9.21
N ILE A 520 -16.64 -26.90 -8.89
CA ILE A 520 -15.36 -27.07 -8.21
C ILE A 520 -15.55 -27.70 -6.82
N GLN A 521 -16.54 -27.21 -6.06
CA GLN A 521 -16.86 -27.76 -4.74
C GLN A 521 -17.35 -29.21 -4.82
N LEU A 522 -18.16 -29.56 -5.84
CA LEU A 522 -18.62 -30.92 -6.07
C LEU A 522 -17.48 -31.88 -6.42
N ILE A 523 -16.55 -31.46 -7.28
CA ILE A 523 -15.35 -32.24 -7.62
C ILE A 523 -14.53 -32.49 -6.36
N LYS A 524 -14.26 -31.43 -5.58
CA LYS A 524 -13.52 -31.53 -4.34
C LYS A 524 -14.17 -32.50 -3.34
N ASN A 525 -15.48 -32.41 -3.13
CA ASN A 525 -16.20 -33.27 -2.19
C ASN A 525 -16.16 -34.76 -2.59
N ARG A 526 -15.79 -35.07 -3.83
CA ARG A 526 -15.61 -36.45 -4.33
C ARG A 526 -14.18 -36.95 -4.22
N LEU A 527 -13.20 -36.09 -3.94
CA LEU A 527 -11.82 -36.50 -3.71
C LEU A 527 -11.72 -37.16 -2.32
N PRO A 528 -11.06 -38.33 -2.20
CA PRO A 528 -10.78 -38.90 -0.89
C PRO A 528 -9.85 -37.96 -0.11
N ILE A 529 -10.23 -37.67 1.15
CA ILE A 529 -9.48 -36.81 2.09
C ILE A 529 -8.14 -37.43 2.45
#